data_AF-A0AA39TBB0-F1
#
_entry.id   AF-A0AA39TBB0-F1
#
_cell.length_a   1.000
_cell.length_b   1.000
_cell.length_c   1.000
_cell.angle_alpha   90.00
_cell.angle_beta   90.00
_cell.angle_gamma   90.00
#
_symmetry.space_group_name_H-M   'P 1'
#
loop_
_entity.id
_entity.type
_entity.pdbx_description
1 polymer ?
#
loop_
_entity_poly.entity_id
_entity_poly.type
_entity_poly.pdbx_seq_one_letter_code
_entity_poly.pdbx_strand_id
1 'polypeptide(L)'
;MVMLKDILPPVKASNPSLYDHSSDPWFKSRYSTSSEAERSTEINHKPVPPYLNRQGFIPRKIEDFGDGGAFPEIHIAQYPLDMVKQNENAKKIVHSQLKDLIPKILMNDEESEEDEEEEKQREIDEITQETKAALKKIVNVKLSAAQPKNVPQQSQDSKMVEKPVDYKNQQPVEPPKFKHKRVPKASGSPPVPIMHSPPRPVTVKDQQDWIISPCISNWKNPKGYTIPLDKRLAADGRGLQEVQI
;
A
#
# COMPACT_ATOMS: atom_id res chain seq x y z
N MET A 1 3.51 -53.14 72.61
CA MET A 1 2.31 -53.29 71.79
C MET A 1 2.72 -53.08 70.35
N VAL A 2 2.86 -54.16 69.57
CA VAL A 2 3.28 -54.06 68.15
C VAL A 2 2.10 -53.53 67.35
N MET A 3 2.29 -52.46 66.58
CA MET A 3 1.23 -51.86 65.79
C MET A 3 1.09 -52.61 64.47
N LEU A 4 -0.15 -52.77 63.98
CA LEU A 4 -0.48 -53.51 62.75
C LEU A 4 0.26 -53.02 61.49
N LYS A 5 0.82 -51.81 61.55
CA LYS A 5 1.61 -51.17 60.49
C LYS A 5 3.01 -51.78 60.33
N ASP A 6 3.50 -52.46 61.36
CA ASP A 6 4.87 -53.02 61.40
C ASP A 6 4.95 -54.47 60.88
N ILE A 7 3.80 -55.09 60.56
CA ILE A 7 3.69 -56.50 60.13
C ILE A 7 3.41 -56.60 58.62
N LEU A 8 3.00 -55.52 57.96
CA LEU A 8 2.64 -55.53 56.54
C LEU A 8 3.78 -54.97 55.67
N PRO A 9 4.09 -55.58 54.51
CA PRO A 9 5.04 -55.00 53.57
C PRO A 9 4.51 -53.66 53.03
N PRO A 10 5.41 -52.70 52.72
CA PRO A 10 5.01 -51.39 52.22
C PRO A 10 4.22 -51.52 50.91
N VAL A 11 3.10 -50.81 50.81
CA VAL A 11 2.27 -50.77 49.60
C VAL A 11 3.11 -50.24 48.45
N LYS A 12 3.28 -51.05 47.40
CA LYS A 12 3.87 -50.60 46.13
C LYS A 12 2.96 -49.51 45.55
N ALA A 13 3.49 -48.29 45.42
CA ALA A 13 2.78 -47.20 44.78
C ALA A 13 2.40 -47.59 43.34
N SER A 14 1.13 -47.93 43.12
CA SER A 14 0.57 -47.92 41.77
C SER A 14 0.39 -46.46 41.41
N ASN A 15 1.25 -45.93 40.54
CA ASN A 15 0.98 -44.64 39.92
C ASN A 15 -0.37 -44.76 39.19
N PRO A 16 -1.44 -44.04 39.58
CA PRO A 16 -2.52 -43.84 38.65
C PRO A 16 -1.89 -43.07 37.50
N SER A 17 -1.89 -43.65 36.29
CA SER A 17 -1.60 -42.88 35.08
C SER A 17 -2.77 -41.92 34.83
N LEU A 18 -2.96 -40.96 35.74
CA LEU A 18 -3.74 -39.78 35.47
C LEU A 18 -2.81 -38.86 34.69
N TYR A 19 -2.81 -39.09 33.38
CA TYR A 19 -2.03 -38.29 32.46
C TYR A 19 -2.58 -36.85 32.50
N ASP A 20 -1.82 -35.97 33.15
CA ASP A 20 -2.14 -34.55 33.25
C ASP A 20 -1.82 -33.86 31.92
N HIS A 21 -2.83 -33.79 31.06
CA HIS A 21 -2.80 -33.14 29.75
C HIS A 21 -2.40 -31.66 29.80
N SER A 22 -2.35 -31.01 30.97
CA SER A 22 -1.90 -29.61 31.10
C SER A 22 -0.38 -29.45 30.89
N SER A 23 0.38 -30.55 30.95
CA SER A 23 1.84 -30.54 30.86
C SER A 23 2.41 -30.96 29.50
N ASP A 24 1.54 -31.27 28.53
CA ASP A 24 1.90 -31.77 27.20
C ASP A 24 2.64 -30.69 26.37
N PRO A 25 3.84 -30.98 25.78
CA PRO A 25 4.61 -30.01 25.00
C PRO A 25 3.82 -29.37 23.83
N TRP A 26 2.82 -30.09 23.32
CA TRP A 26 1.88 -29.60 22.31
C TRP A 26 1.03 -28.43 22.80
N PHE A 27 0.74 -28.37 24.11
CA PHE A 27 -0.06 -27.31 24.74
C PHE A 27 0.82 -26.13 25.20
N LYS A 28 2.02 -26.40 25.74
CA LYS A 28 2.98 -25.35 26.12
C LYS A 28 3.40 -24.46 24.94
N SER A 29 3.55 -25.02 23.75
CA SER A 29 3.93 -24.25 22.55
C SER A 29 2.82 -23.32 22.04
N ARG A 30 1.57 -23.45 22.52
CA ARG A 30 0.46 -22.55 22.16
C ARG A 30 0.19 -21.45 23.16
N TYR A 31 0.60 -21.60 24.42
CA TYR A 31 0.35 -20.63 25.49
C TYR A 31 1.62 -19.95 26.05
N SER A 32 2.80 -20.57 25.95
CA SER A 32 4.07 -19.88 26.28
C SER A 32 4.45 -18.85 25.22
N THR A 33 4.03 -19.04 23.97
CA THR A 33 4.10 -17.97 22.95
C THR A 33 3.18 -16.80 23.28
N SER A 34 2.17 -16.96 24.13
CA SER A 34 1.27 -15.86 24.51
C SER A 34 1.84 -15.05 25.68
N SER A 35 2.49 -15.70 26.65
CA SER A 35 3.09 -14.99 27.79
C SER A 35 4.48 -14.41 27.50
N GLU A 36 5.17 -14.88 26.46
CA GLU A 36 6.48 -14.32 26.04
C GLU A 36 6.43 -13.57 24.70
N ALA A 37 5.35 -13.67 23.91
CA ALA A 37 5.11 -12.76 22.76
C ALA A 37 4.14 -11.60 23.07
N GLU A 38 3.69 -11.47 24.32
CA GLU A 38 3.33 -10.18 24.91
C GLU A 38 4.54 -9.56 25.64
N ARG A 39 5.73 -9.66 25.04
CA ARG A 39 6.58 -8.46 25.05
C ARG A 39 5.86 -7.49 24.12
N SER A 40 4.92 -6.73 24.68
CA SER A 40 4.63 -5.39 24.18
C SER A 40 5.96 -4.86 23.67
N THR A 41 6.04 -4.51 22.39
CA THR A 41 7.15 -3.71 21.91
C THR A 41 7.02 -2.42 22.68
N GLU A 42 7.53 -2.38 23.91
CA GLU A 42 7.77 -1.18 24.67
C GLU A 42 8.75 -0.42 23.81
N ILE A 43 8.19 0.44 22.98
CA ILE A 43 8.92 1.46 22.27
C ILE A 43 9.55 2.24 23.41
N ASN A 44 10.83 2.01 23.66
CA ASN A 44 11.58 2.69 24.70
C ASN A 44 11.71 4.14 24.23
N HIS A 45 10.67 4.94 24.48
CA HIS A 45 10.62 6.34 24.08
C HIS A 45 11.70 7.03 24.88
N LYS A 46 12.79 7.38 24.20
CA LYS A 46 13.79 8.28 24.79
C LYS A 46 13.04 9.55 25.16
N PRO A 47 13.02 9.96 26.44
CA PRO A 47 12.31 11.16 26.83
C PRO A 47 12.88 12.34 26.04
N VAL A 48 11.99 13.20 25.54
CA VAL A 48 12.38 14.41 24.82
C VAL A 48 13.32 15.20 25.73
N PRO A 49 14.57 15.51 25.30
CA PRO A 49 15.48 16.27 26.14
C PRO A 49 14.87 17.64 26.49
N PRO A 50 15.16 18.19 27.68
CA PRO A 50 14.62 19.48 28.09
C PRO A 50 15.08 20.59 27.13
N TYR A 51 14.31 21.67 27.07
CA TYR A 51 14.59 22.85 26.24
C TYR A 51 16.03 23.35 26.48
N LEU A 52 16.71 23.82 25.42
CA LEU A 52 18.12 24.23 25.40
C LEU A 52 19.17 23.11 25.55
N ASN A 53 18.76 21.88 25.87
CA ASN A 53 19.65 20.71 25.95
C ASN A 53 19.40 19.69 24.82
N ARG A 54 18.91 20.16 23.67
CA ARG A 54 18.53 19.32 22.52
C ARG A 54 19.61 19.17 21.44
N GLN A 55 20.87 19.46 21.77
CA GLN A 55 21.97 19.34 20.83
C GLN A 55 22.14 17.89 20.35
N GLY A 56 22.00 17.67 19.04
CA GLY A 56 22.05 16.34 18.42
C GLY A 56 20.75 15.53 18.49
N PHE A 57 19.68 16.07 19.09
CA PHE A 57 18.35 15.46 19.04
C PHE A 57 17.65 15.82 17.74
N ILE A 58 17.20 14.81 16.98
CA ILE A 58 16.54 15.00 15.68
C ILE A 58 15.25 14.16 15.68
N PRO A 59 14.08 14.78 15.93
CA PRO A 59 12.82 14.06 15.86
C PRO A 59 12.50 13.72 14.41
N ARG A 60 12.24 12.44 14.13
CA ARG A 60 11.90 11.94 12.78
C ARG A 60 10.53 11.28 12.75
N LYS A 61 10.11 10.65 13.84
CA LYS A 61 8.80 10.03 13.97
C LYS A 61 7.88 10.91 14.79
N ILE A 62 6.57 10.65 14.66
CA ILE A 62 5.56 11.36 15.43
C ILE A 62 5.74 11.14 16.94
N GLU A 63 6.23 9.96 17.34
CA GLU A 63 6.42 9.65 18.75
C GLU A 63 7.67 10.31 19.35
N ASP A 64 8.61 10.80 18.53
CA ASP A 64 9.80 11.52 18.99
C ASP A 64 9.46 12.93 19.52
N PHE A 65 8.27 13.44 19.21
CA PHE A 65 7.78 14.72 19.71
C PHE A 65 7.12 14.60 21.09
N GLY A 66 6.79 13.38 21.53
CA GLY A 66 6.01 13.13 22.75
C GLY A 66 4.63 13.81 22.67
N ASP A 67 4.35 14.66 23.65
CA ASP A 67 3.16 15.55 23.69
C ASP A 67 3.52 17.00 23.27
N GLY A 68 4.74 17.20 22.77
CA GLY A 68 5.33 18.50 22.51
C GLY A 68 5.19 18.97 21.05
N GLY A 69 5.01 20.27 20.87
CA GLY A 69 5.08 20.92 19.56
C GLY A 69 6.50 20.91 18.95
N ALA A 70 6.63 21.46 17.74
CA ALA A 70 7.90 21.50 17.03
C ALA A 70 8.96 22.30 17.81
N PHE A 71 10.21 21.84 17.79
CA PHE A 71 11.32 22.45 18.52
C PHE A 71 11.99 23.52 17.64
N PRO A 72 11.79 24.82 17.91
CA PRO A 72 12.30 25.90 17.05
C PRO A 72 13.83 25.97 17.00
N GLU A 73 14.50 25.44 18.04
CA GLU A 73 15.96 25.35 18.15
C GLU A 73 16.59 24.30 17.22
N ILE A 74 15.79 23.37 16.69
CA ILE A 74 16.25 22.35 15.73
C ILE A 74 15.87 22.84 14.33
N HIS A 75 16.86 23.28 13.55
CA HIS A 75 16.68 23.81 12.19
C HIS A 75 16.40 22.72 11.14
N ILE A 76 15.36 21.91 11.38
CA ILE A 76 14.85 20.86 10.50
C ILE A 76 13.33 21.03 10.46
N ALA A 77 12.73 20.79 9.28
CA ALA A 77 11.28 20.78 9.16
C ALA A 77 10.68 19.66 10.03
N GLN A 78 9.86 20.05 10.98
CA GLN A 78 9.27 19.18 11.99
C GLN A 78 7.75 19.17 11.83
N TYR A 79 7.17 17.97 11.91
CA TYR A 79 5.74 17.74 11.68
C TYR A 79 5.13 16.94 12.84
N PRO A 80 5.10 17.50 14.06
CA PRO A 80 4.32 16.89 15.15
C PRO A 80 2.86 16.76 14.68
N LEU A 81 2.29 15.57 14.77
CA LEU A 81 0.91 15.26 14.35
C LEU A 81 0.60 15.42 12.85
N ASP A 82 1.60 15.31 11.96
CA ASP A 82 1.38 15.44 10.51
C ASP A 82 0.74 16.80 10.10
N MET A 83 0.89 17.85 10.91
CA MET A 83 0.19 19.14 10.75
C MET A 83 0.41 19.89 9.43
N VAL A 84 1.43 19.51 8.63
CA VAL A 84 1.76 20.14 7.33
C VAL A 84 1.57 19.15 6.17
N LYS A 85 0.96 17.99 6.41
CA LYS A 85 0.50 17.14 5.32
C LYS A 85 -0.55 17.95 4.57
N GLN A 86 -0.23 18.36 3.35
CA GLN A 86 -1.22 19.03 2.52
C GLN A 86 -2.42 18.10 2.42
N ASN A 87 -3.55 18.55 2.97
CA ASN A 87 -4.79 17.81 2.91
C ASN A 87 -5.11 17.52 1.44
N GLU A 88 -5.71 16.36 1.18
CA GLU A 88 -6.24 16.08 -0.15
C GLU A 88 -7.21 17.18 -0.55
N ASN A 89 -7.40 17.38 -1.86
CA ASN A 89 -8.37 18.33 -2.36
C ASN A 89 -9.73 18.09 -1.68
N ALA A 90 -10.25 19.09 -0.96
CA ALA A 90 -11.52 18.97 -0.24
C ALA A 90 -12.72 18.64 -1.17
N LYS A 91 -12.58 18.89 -2.47
CA LYS A 91 -13.56 18.53 -3.50
C LYS A 91 -13.42 17.08 -3.98
N LYS A 92 -12.37 16.36 -3.59
CA LYS A 92 -12.17 14.95 -3.96
C LYS A 92 -13.17 14.10 -3.19
N ILE A 93 -14.06 13.44 -3.91
CA ILE A 93 -15.04 12.53 -3.33
C ILE A 93 -14.30 11.23 -2.96
N VAL A 94 -14.39 10.83 -1.69
CA VAL A 94 -13.83 9.58 -1.17
C VAL A 94 -14.94 8.83 -0.45
N HIS A 95 -15.29 7.65 -0.96
CA HIS A 95 -16.23 6.77 -0.27
C HIS A 95 -15.52 6.09 0.90
N SER A 96 -16.10 6.21 2.08
CA SER A 96 -15.49 5.70 3.32
C SER A 96 -16.52 5.18 4.32
N GLN A 97 -17.81 5.46 4.09
CA GLN A 97 -18.87 5.14 5.03
C GLN A 97 -19.69 3.94 4.54
N LEU A 98 -20.26 3.16 5.47
CA LEU A 98 -21.13 2.02 5.13
C LEU A 98 -22.35 2.42 4.29
N LYS A 99 -22.87 3.64 4.48
CA LYS A 99 -23.98 4.18 3.68
C LYS A 99 -23.66 4.25 2.18
N ASP A 100 -22.39 4.37 1.83
CA ASP A 100 -21.93 4.44 0.44
C ASP A 100 -21.99 3.05 -0.24
N LEU A 101 -22.12 1.95 0.52
CA LEU A 101 -22.33 0.58 0.03
C LEU A 101 -23.81 0.27 -0.27
N ILE A 102 -24.74 1.11 0.20
CA ILE A 102 -26.17 0.86 0.07
C ILE A 102 -26.60 1.22 -1.37
N PRO A 103 -27.22 0.29 -2.11
CA PRO A 103 -27.65 0.57 -3.48
C PRO A 103 -28.74 1.65 -3.50
N LYS A 104 -28.66 2.56 -4.47
CA LYS A 104 -29.72 3.55 -4.73
C LYS A 104 -30.80 2.86 -5.58
N ILE A 105 -32.02 2.78 -5.05
CA ILE A 105 -33.17 2.21 -5.77
C ILE A 105 -33.69 3.32 -6.70
N LEU A 106 -33.73 3.03 -8.01
CA LEU A 106 -34.32 3.92 -9.01
C LEU A 106 -35.85 3.86 -8.86
N MET A 107 -36.49 5.02 -8.74
CA MET A 107 -37.94 5.17 -8.90
C MET A 107 -38.19 5.68 -10.32
N ASN A 108 -39.09 5.02 -11.05
CA ASN A 108 -39.46 5.43 -12.41
C ASN A 108 -40.35 6.66 -12.35
N ASP A 109 -39.76 7.84 -12.53
CA ASP A 109 -40.48 9.08 -12.78
C ASP A 109 -40.21 9.49 -14.24
N GLU A 110 -40.93 8.85 -15.18
CA GLU A 110 -40.75 8.95 -16.64
C GLU A 110 -41.26 10.27 -17.28
N GLU A 111 -41.67 11.27 -16.49
CA GLU A 111 -42.51 12.37 -17.02
C GLU A 111 -41.82 13.75 -17.06
N SER A 112 -40.48 13.82 -16.90
CA SER A 112 -39.71 15.08 -17.02
C SER A 112 -38.41 14.98 -17.86
N GLU A 113 -38.24 13.96 -18.69
CA GLU A 113 -36.93 13.59 -19.26
C GLU A 113 -36.45 14.45 -20.46
N GLU A 114 -37.35 14.96 -21.32
CA GLU A 114 -36.95 15.58 -22.60
C GLU A 114 -36.20 16.92 -22.45
N ASP A 115 -36.66 17.83 -21.58
CA ASP A 115 -36.01 19.14 -21.36
C ASP A 115 -34.66 18.99 -20.63
N GLU A 116 -34.50 17.96 -19.79
CA GLU A 116 -33.24 17.70 -19.09
C GLU A 116 -32.16 17.11 -20.00
N GLU A 117 -32.55 16.37 -21.04
CA GLU A 117 -31.60 15.75 -21.98
C GLU A 117 -30.87 16.79 -22.83
N GLU A 118 -31.58 17.81 -23.33
CA GLU A 118 -30.96 18.87 -24.11
C GLU A 118 -29.96 19.71 -23.29
N GLU A 119 -30.28 20.01 -22.04
CA GLU A 119 -29.37 20.75 -21.14
C GLU A 119 -28.11 19.94 -20.82
N LYS A 120 -28.26 18.65 -20.52
CA LYS A 120 -27.13 17.72 -20.34
C LYS A 120 -26.26 17.67 -21.59
N GLN A 121 -26.87 17.66 -22.78
CA GLN A 121 -26.13 17.64 -24.04
C GLN A 121 -25.32 18.93 -24.26
N ARG A 122 -25.88 20.10 -23.94
CA ARG A 122 -25.16 21.39 -24.01
C ARG A 122 -23.98 21.44 -23.04
N GLU A 123 -24.15 20.93 -21.81
CA GLU A 123 -23.07 20.84 -20.82
C GLU A 123 -21.94 19.92 -21.31
N ILE A 124 -22.29 18.76 -21.90
CA ILE A 124 -21.32 17.84 -22.49
C ILE A 124 -20.50 18.52 -23.59
N ASP A 125 -21.12 19.30 -24.46
CA ASP A 125 -20.43 19.99 -25.55
C ASP A 125 -19.49 21.09 -25.03
N GLU A 126 -19.90 21.84 -24.00
CA GLU A 126 -19.06 22.86 -23.35
C GLU A 126 -17.83 22.22 -22.70
N ILE A 127 -18.02 21.19 -21.89
CA ILE A 127 -16.93 20.44 -21.25
C ILE A 127 -16.01 19.84 -22.31
N THR A 128 -16.56 19.34 -23.42
CA THR A 128 -15.78 18.80 -24.54
C THR A 128 -14.91 19.87 -25.18
N GLN A 129 -15.43 21.08 -25.40
CA GLN A 129 -14.67 22.18 -25.97
C GLN A 129 -13.56 22.66 -25.03
N GLU A 130 -13.85 22.79 -23.74
CA GLU A 130 -12.88 23.19 -22.72
C GLU A 130 -11.74 22.17 -22.58
N THR A 131 -12.09 20.89 -22.42
CA THR A 131 -11.11 19.81 -22.32
C THR A 131 -10.27 19.68 -23.60
N LYS A 132 -10.89 19.81 -24.78
CA LYS A 132 -10.18 19.86 -26.07
C LYS A 132 -9.20 21.03 -26.13
N ALA A 133 -9.59 22.21 -25.67
CA ALA A 133 -8.71 23.38 -25.64
C ALA A 133 -7.54 23.19 -24.65
N ALA A 134 -7.80 22.64 -23.47
CA ALA A 134 -6.77 22.33 -22.47
C ALA A 134 -5.76 21.29 -22.98
N LEU A 135 -6.23 20.20 -23.59
CA LEU A 135 -5.38 19.17 -24.19
C LEU A 135 -4.55 19.72 -25.34
N LYS A 136 -5.13 20.56 -26.22
CA LYS A 136 -4.39 21.24 -27.29
C LYS A 136 -3.22 22.07 -26.75
N LYS A 137 -3.38 22.77 -25.61
CA LYS A 137 -2.29 23.52 -24.97
C LYS A 137 -1.14 22.59 -24.57
N ILE A 138 -1.45 21.47 -23.92
CA ILE A 138 -0.44 20.48 -23.50
C ILE A 138 0.27 19.87 -24.72
N VAL A 139 -0.48 19.54 -25.77
CA VAL A 139 0.07 18.99 -27.02
C VAL A 139 1.00 20.00 -27.70
N ASN A 140 0.62 21.27 -27.77
CA ASN A 140 1.47 22.32 -28.36
C ASN A 140 2.79 22.48 -27.60
N VAL A 141 2.78 22.38 -26.26
CA VAL A 141 4.01 22.38 -25.44
C VAL A 141 4.90 21.16 -25.74
N LYS A 142 4.29 19.99 -25.96
CA LYS A 142 5.05 18.79 -26.37
C LYS A 142 5.59 18.90 -27.79
N LEU A 143 4.82 19.46 -28.72
CA LEU A 143 5.24 19.67 -30.11
C LEU A 143 6.37 20.69 -30.23
N SER A 144 6.33 21.79 -29.47
CA SER A 144 7.40 22.79 -29.49
C SER A 144 8.72 22.25 -28.93
N ALA A 145 8.66 21.34 -27.95
CA ALA A 145 9.84 20.64 -27.45
C ALA A 145 10.41 19.64 -28.46
N ALA A 146 9.56 18.99 -29.26
CA ALA A 146 9.98 18.03 -30.29
C ALA A 146 10.52 18.71 -31.56
N GLN A 147 10.00 19.88 -31.90
CA GLN A 147 10.38 20.67 -33.08
C GLN A 147 10.94 22.04 -32.64
N PRO A 148 12.23 22.13 -32.27
CA PRO A 148 12.83 23.39 -31.87
C PRO A 148 12.90 24.36 -33.07
N LYS A 149 12.31 25.55 -32.91
CA LYS A 149 12.27 26.58 -33.96
C LYS A 149 13.56 27.42 -33.91
N ASN A 150 14.31 27.46 -35.01
CA ASN A 150 15.64 28.11 -35.07
C ASN A 150 15.61 29.56 -35.60
N VAL A 151 14.43 30.19 -35.70
CA VAL A 151 14.26 31.53 -36.30
C VAL A 151 13.45 32.44 -35.38
N PRO A 152 14.00 33.60 -34.95
CA PRO A 152 13.25 34.58 -34.18
C PRO A 152 12.19 35.25 -35.08
N GLN A 153 10.93 35.25 -34.64
CA GLN A 153 9.88 36.06 -35.27
C GLN A 153 9.87 37.45 -34.64
N GLN A 154 10.20 38.46 -35.45
CA GLN A 154 10.16 39.86 -35.07
C GLN A 154 8.71 40.34 -35.08
N SER A 155 8.09 40.47 -33.89
CA SER A 155 6.76 41.04 -33.73
C SER A 155 6.83 42.57 -33.83
N GLN A 156 6.30 43.14 -34.90
CA GLN A 156 6.20 44.59 -35.10
C GLN A 156 4.88 45.10 -34.49
N ASP A 157 4.80 45.22 -33.16
CA ASP A 157 3.68 45.90 -32.53
C ASP A 157 4.14 46.68 -31.29
N SER A 158 4.37 47.98 -31.50
CA SER A 158 4.74 48.95 -30.48
C SER A 158 3.49 49.45 -29.76
N LYS A 159 3.14 48.83 -28.63
CA LYS A 159 2.32 49.48 -27.59
C LYS A 159 3.06 49.40 -26.25
N MET A 160 3.49 50.56 -25.78
CA MET A 160 4.18 50.76 -24.51
C MET A 160 3.18 50.52 -23.36
N VAL A 161 3.23 49.32 -22.80
CA VAL A 161 2.71 48.95 -21.48
C VAL A 161 3.87 48.24 -20.82
N GLU A 162 4.16 48.52 -19.55
CA GLU A 162 5.23 47.90 -18.77
C GLU A 162 5.06 46.37 -18.75
N LYS A 163 5.62 45.71 -19.76
CA LYS A 163 5.73 44.26 -19.84
C LYS A 163 7.10 43.90 -19.26
N PRO A 164 7.22 42.83 -18.46
CA PRO A 164 8.53 42.26 -18.17
C PRO A 164 9.16 41.88 -19.51
N VAL A 165 10.09 42.69 -19.98
CA VAL A 165 10.86 42.41 -21.17
C VAL A 165 11.89 41.37 -20.74
N ASP A 166 11.75 40.14 -21.23
CA ASP A 166 12.79 39.13 -21.08
C ASP A 166 14.01 39.57 -21.91
N TYR A 167 14.89 40.40 -21.33
CA TYR A 167 16.09 40.93 -21.98
C TYR A 167 17.15 39.88 -22.35
N LYS A 168 16.86 38.59 -22.18
CA LYS A 168 17.75 37.51 -22.59
C LYS A 168 17.33 37.01 -23.96
N ASN A 169 17.90 37.61 -25.00
CA ASN A 169 17.98 37.02 -26.34
C ASN A 169 18.68 35.65 -26.21
N GLN A 170 17.90 34.59 -26.03
CA GLN A 170 18.42 33.22 -25.96
C GLN A 170 19.10 32.93 -27.30
N GLN A 171 20.39 32.64 -27.25
CA GLN A 171 21.14 32.37 -28.47
C GLN A 171 20.63 31.05 -29.07
N PRO A 172 20.25 31.02 -30.37
CA PRO A 172 19.63 29.84 -30.98
C PRO A 172 20.48 28.55 -30.94
N VAL A 173 21.78 28.67 -30.70
CA VAL A 173 22.76 27.58 -30.64
C VAL A 173 23.26 27.27 -29.22
N GLU A 174 22.68 27.87 -28.18
CA GLU A 174 23.09 27.58 -26.81
C GLU A 174 22.66 26.15 -26.41
N PRO A 175 23.58 25.29 -25.91
CA PRO A 175 23.24 23.93 -25.51
C PRO A 175 22.37 23.88 -24.24
N PRO A 176 21.66 22.77 -23.97
CA PRO A 176 20.87 22.61 -22.73
C PRO A 176 21.72 22.78 -21.47
N LYS A 177 21.31 23.72 -20.60
CA LYS A 177 22.09 24.16 -19.41
C LYS A 177 22.18 23.13 -18.28
N PHE A 178 21.26 22.17 -18.23
CA PHE A 178 21.10 21.27 -17.09
C PHE A 178 21.13 19.80 -17.51
N LYS A 179 21.64 18.94 -16.62
CA LYS A 179 21.67 17.48 -16.79
C LYS A 179 20.37 16.85 -16.25
N HIS A 180 19.93 15.75 -16.86
CA HIS A 180 18.80 14.97 -16.35
C HIS A 180 19.17 14.27 -15.03
N LYS A 181 18.40 14.52 -13.96
CA LYS A 181 18.52 13.84 -12.67
C LYS A 181 17.36 12.85 -12.50
N ARG A 182 17.68 11.58 -12.23
CA ARG A 182 16.66 10.57 -11.88
C ARG A 182 16.40 10.66 -10.37
N VAL A 183 15.16 10.98 -10.02
CA VAL A 183 14.69 11.04 -8.63
C VAL A 183 13.77 9.83 -8.40
N PRO A 184 13.81 9.16 -7.24
CA PRO A 184 12.83 8.11 -6.93
C PRO A 184 11.41 8.67 -7.01
N LYS A 185 10.45 7.82 -7.36
CA LYS A 185 9.04 8.23 -7.43
C LYS A 185 8.58 8.69 -6.04
N ALA A 186 7.96 9.86 -5.96
CA ALA A 186 7.35 10.34 -4.72
C ALA A 186 6.29 9.33 -4.23
N SER A 187 6.03 9.32 -2.92
CA SER A 187 4.89 8.58 -2.37
C SER A 187 3.61 9.02 -3.09
N GLY A 188 2.80 8.06 -3.53
CA GLY A 188 1.54 8.35 -4.21
C GLY A 188 0.52 9.01 -3.28
N SER A 189 -0.71 9.19 -3.79
CA SER A 189 -1.85 9.50 -2.92
C SER A 189 -2.00 8.41 -1.85
N PRO A 190 -2.49 8.75 -0.64
CA PRO A 190 -2.79 7.76 0.38
C PRO A 190 -3.74 6.68 -0.16
N PRO A 191 -3.67 5.45 0.39
CA PRO A 191 -4.57 4.37 -0.02
C PRO A 191 -6.03 4.76 0.30
N VAL A 192 -6.92 4.49 -0.64
CA VAL A 192 -8.36 4.74 -0.50
C VAL A 192 -9.00 3.62 0.32
N PRO A 193 -10.02 3.90 1.17
CA PRO A 193 -10.76 2.87 1.88
C PRO A 193 -11.36 1.83 0.91
N ILE A 194 -11.13 0.55 1.18
CA ILE A 194 -11.66 -0.51 0.34
C ILE A 194 -13.01 -0.95 0.90
N MET A 195 -14.08 -0.68 0.15
CA MET A 195 -15.45 -1.02 0.52
C MET A 195 -15.85 -2.39 -0.04
N HIS A 196 -15.32 -3.45 0.57
CA HIS A 196 -15.73 -4.81 0.24
C HIS A 196 -17.10 -5.14 0.87
N SER A 197 -17.79 -6.12 0.28
CA SER A 197 -18.84 -6.83 1.00
C SER A 197 -18.25 -7.65 2.14
N PRO A 198 -19.06 -8.09 3.12
CA PRO A 198 -18.60 -8.99 4.17
C PRO A 198 -17.88 -10.22 3.58
N PRO A 199 -16.76 -10.67 4.18
CA PRO A 199 -16.00 -11.79 3.67
C PRO A 199 -16.87 -13.05 3.62
N ARG A 200 -16.86 -13.74 2.48
CA ARG A 200 -17.56 -15.01 2.33
C ARG A 200 -16.81 -16.10 3.11
N PRO A 201 -17.50 -16.96 3.88
CA PRO A 201 -16.84 -18.06 4.58
C PRO A 201 -16.27 -19.05 3.56
N VAL A 202 -14.99 -19.42 3.73
CA VAL A 202 -14.29 -20.38 2.88
C VAL A 202 -14.39 -21.75 3.53
N THR A 203 -14.80 -22.78 2.78
CA THR A 203 -14.80 -24.15 3.29
C THR A 203 -13.41 -24.77 3.17
N VAL A 204 -13.08 -25.74 4.04
CA VAL A 204 -11.79 -26.46 3.98
C VAL A 204 -11.62 -27.17 2.63
N LYS A 205 -12.72 -27.68 2.08
CA LYS A 205 -12.73 -28.31 0.76
C LYS A 205 -12.35 -27.32 -0.33
N ASP A 206 -12.97 -26.14 -0.36
CA ASP A 206 -12.62 -25.12 -1.35
C ASP A 206 -11.14 -24.78 -1.25
N GLN A 207 -10.63 -24.57 -0.05
CA GLN A 207 -9.21 -24.26 0.14
C GLN A 207 -8.29 -25.37 -0.41
N GLN A 208 -8.64 -26.64 -0.22
CA GLN A 208 -7.89 -27.80 -0.73
C GLN A 208 -7.95 -27.91 -2.25
N ASP A 209 -9.12 -27.69 -2.85
CA ASP A 209 -9.32 -27.74 -4.30
C ASP A 209 -8.50 -26.65 -5.01
N TRP A 210 -8.24 -25.53 -4.32
CA TRP A 210 -7.38 -24.44 -4.80
C TRP A 210 -5.89 -24.60 -4.44
N ILE A 211 -5.46 -25.72 -3.84
CA ILE A 211 -4.03 -26.00 -3.62
C ILE A 211 -3.37 -26.37 -4.96
N ILE A 212 -2.62 -25.42 -5.50
CA ILE A 212 -1.83 -25.62 -6.72
C ILE A 212 -0.55 -26.40 -6.36
N SER A 213 -0.39 -27.59 -6.96
CA SER A 213 0.80 -28.41 -6.77
C SER A 213 2.07 -27.72 -7.30
N PRO A 214 3.26 -27.96 -6.70
CA PRO A 214 4.50 -27.35 -7.15
C PRO A 214 4.85 -27.78 -8.58
N CYS A 215 5.26 -26.82 -9.40
CA CYS A 215 5.68 -27.08 -10.78
C CYS A 215 7.09 -27.68 -10.81
N ILE A 216 7.19 -28.95 -11.18
CA ILE A 216 8.47 -29.64 -11.40
C ILE A 216 8.67 -29.78 -12.90
N SER A 217 9.62 -29.03 -13.45
CA SER A 217 9.87 -29.03 -14.89
C SER A 217 10.91 -30.07 -15.30
N ASN A 218 10.69 -30.73 -16.44
CA ASN A 218 11.64 -31.70 -17.01
C ASN A 218 12.88 -31.04 -17.64
N TRP A 219 12.84 -29.72 -17.90
CA TRP A 219 13.89 -29.01 -18.64
C TRP A 219 14.67 -28.00 -17.79
N LYS A 220 14.00 -27.26 -16.89
CA LYS A 220 14.58 -26.14 -16.15
C LYS A 220 14.61 -26.43 -14.65
N ASN A 221 15.82 -26.38 -14.09
CA ASN A 221 16.05 -26.40 -12.64
C ASN A 221 17.12 -25.36 -12.28
N PRO A 222 16.80 -24.06 -12.33
CA PRO A 222 17.81 -23.00 -12.19
C PRO A 222 18.46 -22.97 -10.81
N LYS A 223 17.72 -23.40 -9.78
CA LYS A 223 18.23 -23.48 -8.39
C LYS A 223 18.93 -24.81 -8.08
N GLY A 224 18.98 -25.74 -9.04
CA GLY A 224 19.71 -27.00 -8.88
C GLY A 224 19.15 -27.93 -7.78
N TYR A 225 17.86 -27.86 -7.48
CA TYR A 225 17.28 -28.73 -6.45
C TYR A 225 17.41 -30.21 -6.81
N THR A 226 17.82 -31.03 -5.83
CA THR A 226 17.78 -32.49 -5.95
C THR A 226 16.36 -32.97 -5.72
N ILE A 227 15.68 -33.32 -6.82
CA ILE A 227 14.29 -33.78 -6.81
C ILE A 227 14.28 -35.30 -7.00
N PRO A 228 13.66 -36.08 -6.10
CA PRO A 228 13.57 -37.52 -6.25
C PRO A 228 12.75 -37.90 -7.48
N LEU A 229 13.01 -39.07 -8.04
CA LEU A 229 12.48 -39.48 -9.35
C LEU A 229 10.94 -39.58 -9.36
N ASP A 230 10.34 -40.04 -8.26
CA ASP A 230 8.89 -40.14 -8.10
C ASP A 230 8.20 -38.77 -8.29
N LYS A 231 8.73 -37.71 -7.67
CA LYS A 231 8.19 -36.35 -7.79
C LYS A 231 8.47 -35.73 -9.15
N ARG A 232 9.57 -36.09 -9.80
CA ARG A 232 9.90 -35.63 -11.16
C ARG A 232 8.95 -36.22 -12.21
N LEU A 233 8.54 -37.47 -12.01
CA LEU A 233 7.60 -38.16 -12.89
C LEU A 233 6.13 -37.93 -12.47
N ALA A 234 5.86 -37.35 -11.30
CA ALA A 234 4.50 -37.20 -10.77
C ALA A 234 3.56 -36.37 -11.67
N ALA A 235 4.10 -35.39 -12.40
CA ALA A 235 3.32 -34.57 -13.34
C ALA A 235 3.29 -35.16 -14.77
N ASP A 236 3.93 -36.31 -14.98
CA ASP A 236 4.04 -36.94 -16.30
C ASP A 236 2.80 -37.79 -16.61
N GLY A 237 1.88 -37.21 -17.39
CA GLY A 237 0.61 -37.84 -17.76
C GLY A 237 0.73 -39.03 -18.72
N ARG A 238 1.93 -39.42 -19.17
CA ARG A 238 2.13 -40.55 -20.09
C ARG A 238 1.60 -41.88 -19.54
N GLY A 239 1.58 -42.06 -18.23
CA GLY A 239 1.02 -43.25 -17.58
C GLY A 239 -0.52 -43.32 -17.59
N LEU A 240 -1.21 -42.22 -17.93
CA LEU A 240 -2.67 -42.18 -18.08
C LEU A 240 -3.12 -42.43 -19.54
N GLN A 241 -2.18 -42.60 -20.47
CA GLN A 241 -2.49 -42.83 -21.88
C GLN A 241 -2.58 -44.33 -22.17
N GLU A 242 -3.77 -44.81 -22.52
CA GLU A 242 -3.97 -46.19 -22.98
C GLU A 242 -3.61 -46.28 -24.47
N VAL A 243 -2.68 -47.18 -24.83
CA VAL A 243 -2.27 -47.42 -26.21
C VAL A 243 -3.07 -48.61 -26.74
N GLN A 244 -4.01 -48.34 -27.64
CA GLN A 244 -4.75 -49.38 -28.37
C GLN A 244 -3.89 -49.87 -29.54
N ILE A 245 -3.77 -51.19 -29.69
CA ILE A 245 -3.04 -51.88 -30.76
C ILE A 245 -4.04 -52.43 -31.77
#